data_AF-A0ABD0SWJ2-F1
#
_entry.id   AF-A0ABD0SWJ2-F1
#
_cell.length_a   1.000
_cell.length_b   1.000
_cell.length_c   1.000
_cell.angle_alpha   90.00
_cell.angle_beta   90.00
_cell.angle_gamma   90.00
#
_symmetry.space_group_name_H-M   'P 1'
#
loop_
_entity.id
_entity.type
_entity.pdbx_description
1 polymer ?
#
loop_
_entity_poly.entity_id
_entity_poly.type
_entity_poly.pdbx_seq_one_letter_code
_entity_poly.pdbx_strand_id
1 'polypeptide(L)'
;KGTAPPTLPQGSLFHWSLIIFQETFPIDPKLDILEMLSDKAMPLGKEGLIKAIQENYNIWFSEARSVLVQWLKTNLSDPEEFLKHIDNHGFRPDEVVVGVCPKEREGKVEARMFGLLTLYKRMYVALTEALISNHI
;
A
#
# COMPACT_ATOMS: atom_id res chain seq x y z
N LYS A 1 27.18 9.44 -46.54
CA LYS A 1 26.16 10.46 -46.20
C LYS A 1 25.46 9.98 -44.94
N GLY A 2 26.01 10.33 -43.77
CA GLY A 2 25.45 9.92 -42.48
C GLY A 2 24.24 10.78 -42.17
N THR A 3 23.09 10.14 -41.96
CA THR A 3 21.88 10.78 -41.44
C THR A 3 22.12 11.16 -39.99
N ALA A 4 22.08 12.46 -39.69
CA ALA A 4 22.10 12.96 -38.31
C ALA A 4 20.89 12.38 -37.54
N PRO A 5 21.04 12.07 -36.23
CA PRO A 5 19.89 11.70 -35.41
C PRO A 5 18.91 12.88 -35.36
N PRO A 6 17.59 12.63 -35.33
CA PRO A 6 16.61 13.70 -35.24
C PRO A 6 16.83 14.47 -33.93
N THR A 7 17.19 15.74 -34.05
CA THR A 7 17.23 16.68 -32.92
C THR A 7 15.82 16.88 -32.40
N LEU A 8 15.52 16.32 -31.23
CA LEU A 8 14.27 16.59 -30.51
C LEU A 8 14.20 18.09 -30.17
N PRO A 9 13.08 18.78 -30.43
CA PRO A 9 12.96 20.19 -30.13
C PRO A 9 13.04 20.41 -28.61
N GLN A 10 13.98 21.25 -28.19
CA GLN A 10 14.10 21.73 -26.82
C GLN A 10 12.82 22.49 -26.44
N GLY A 11 11.89 21.83 -25.74
CA GLY A 11 10.72 22.52 -25.18
C GLY A 11 9.41 21.75 -25.06
N SER A 12 9.32 20.47 -25.42
CA SER A 12 8.01 19.79 -25.41
C SER A 12 7.85 18.81 -24.23
N LEU A 13 7.57 19.34 -23.04
CA LEU A 13 7.01 18.53 -21.93
C LEU A 13 5.69 17.83 -22.32
N PHE A 14 5.05 18.27 -23.42
CA PHE A 14 3.74 17.83 -23.90
C PHE A 14 3.67 16.45 -24.58
N HIS A 15 4.79 15.76 -24.81
CA HIS A 15 4.76 14.46 -25.52
C HIS A 15 4.98 13.23 -24.63
N TRP A 16 5.32 13.41 -23.34
CA TRP A 16 5.55 12.27 -22.43
C TRP A 16 4.29 11.43 -22.18
N SER A 17 3.10 12.02 -22.28
CA SER A 17 1.82 11.32 -22.14
C SER A 17 1.49 10.37 -23.31
N LEU A 18 2.17 10.50 -24.44
CA LEU A 18 1.98 9.65 -25.63
C LEU A 18 2.92 8.44 -25.64
N ILE A 19 3.86 8.38 -24.68
CA ILE A 19 4.83 7.30 -24.58
C ILE A 19 4.19 6.14 -23.82
N ILE A 20 4.14 4.99 -24.47
CA ILE A 20 3.72 3.73 -23.86
C ILE A 20 4.98 3.07 -23.30
N PHE A 21 5.07 3.03 -21.97
CA PHE A 21 6.16 2.33 -21.29
C PHE A 21 5.91 0.83 -21.29
N GLN A 22 6.99 0.07 -21.51
CA GLN A 22 7.01 -1.37 -21.28
C GLN A 22 7.60 -1.64 -19.89
N GLU A 23 7.38 -2.84 -19.35
CA GLU A 23 7.99 -3.25 -18.10
C GLU A 23 9.53 -3.19 -18.20
N THR A 24 10.16 -2.38 -17.34
CA THR A 24 11.62 -2.22 -17.30
C THR A 24 12.24 -2.85 -16.06
N PHE A 25 11.48 -2.96 -14.98
CA PHE A 25 11.94 -3.49 -13.69
C PHE A 25 11.03 -4.66 -13.29
N PRO A 26 11.50 -5.91 -13.46
CA PRO A 26 10.76 -7.06 -12.96
C PRO A 26 10.77 -7.07 -11.44
N ILE A 27 9.72 -7.62 -10.83
CA ILE A 27 9.66 -7.84 -9.38
C ILE A 27 10.74 -8.86 -9.00
N ASP A 28 11.63 -8.52 -8.06
CA ASP A 28 12.66 -9.44 -7.59
C ASP A 28 11.99 -10.65 -6.92
N PRO A 29 12.29 -11.90 -7.35
CA PRO A 29 11.78 -13.11 -6.71
C PRO A 29 12.14 -13.24 -5.23
N LYS A 30 13.13 -12.48 -4.75
CA LYS A 30 13.52 -12.43 -3.33
C LYS A 30 12.62 -11.53 -2.48
N LEU A 31 11.82 -10.67 -3.11
CA LEU A 31 10.92 -9.78 -2.40
C LEU A 31 9.81 -10.62 -1.78
N ASP A 32 9.75 -10.65 -0.45
CA ASP A 32 8.78 -11.45 0.29
C ASP A 32 7.84 -10.53 1.09
N ILE A 33 6.55 -10.84 1.06
CA ILE A 33 5.53 -10.17 1.88
C ILE A 33 5.88 -10.29 3.38
N LEU A 34 6.53 -11.40 3.78
CA LEU A 34 6.99 -11.63 5.15
C LEU A 34 7.92 -10.53 5.66
N GLU A 35 8.81 -10.01 4.82
CA GLU A 35 9.74 -8.93 5.22
C GLU A 35 9.01 -7.61 5.50
N MET A 36 7.80 -7.44 4.93
CA MET A 36 6.96 -6.26 5.10
C MET A 36 6.05 -6.36 6.33
N LEU A 37 5.97 -7.54 6.96
CA LEU A 37 5.18 -7.74 8.17
C LEU A 37 5.86 -7.09 9.36
N SER A 38 5.04 -6.49 10.23
CA SER A 38 5.49 -5.90 11.48
C SER A 38 4.42 -6.05 12.54
N ASP A 39 4.86 -6.24 13.79
CA ASP A 39 3.96 -6.30 14.93
C ASP A 39 3.39 -4.90 15.24
N LYS A 40 2.35 -4.53 14.48
CA LYS A 40 1.65 -3.26 14.61
C LYS A 40 0.14 -3.50 14.58
N ALA A 41 -0.59 -2.53 15.10
CA ALA A 41 -2.03 -2.49 14.96
C ALA A 41 -2.45 -1.99 13.56
N MET A 42 -3.62 -2.45 13.11
CA MET A 42 -4.34 -2.01 11.92
C MET A 42 -5.80 -1.68 12.30
N PRO A 43 -6.53 -0.89 11.50
CA PRO A 43 -7.97 -0.73 11.69
C PRO A 43 -8.70 -2.03 11.31
N LEU A 44 -9.94 -2.14 11.76
CA LEU A 44 -10.87 -3.13 11.21
C LEU A 44 -11.24 -2.72 9.77
N GLY A 45 -11.58 -3.71 8.94
CA GLY A 45 -12.26 -3.47 7.68
C GLY A 45 -13.63 -2.84 7.90
N LYS A 46 -14.19 -2.23 6.86
CA LYS A 46 -15.48 -1.53 6.90
C LYS A 46 -16.60 -2.38 7.53
N GLU A 47 -16.76 -3.63 7.10
CA GLU A 47 -17.82 -4.50 7.58
C GLU A 47 -17.61 -4.87 9.05
N GLY A 48 -16.37 -5.25 9.40
CA GLY A 48 -15.99 -5.55 10.78
C GLY A 48 -16.14 -4.35 11.71
N LEU A 49 -15.87 -3.14 11.22
CA LEU A 49 -16.04 -1.90 11.95
C LEU A 49 -17.52 -1.60 12.23
N ILE A 50 -18.38 -1.71 11.21
CA ILE A 50 -19.83 -1.51 11.37
C ILE A 50 -20.39 -2.49 12.40
N LYS A 51 -20.03 -3.77 12.28
CA LYS A 51 -20.45 -4.81 13.21
C LYS A 51 -19.99 -4.52 14.64
N ALA A 52 -18.72 -4.15 14.82
CA ALA A 52 -18.16 -3.83 16.14
C ALA A 52 -18.88 -2.66 16.83
N ILE A 53 -19.22 -1.61 16.06
CA ILE A 53 -19.96 -0.45 16.56
C ILE A 53 -21.39 -0.85 16.93
N GLN A 54 -22.06 -1.63 16.10
CA GLN A 54 -23.47 -2.02 16.30
C GLN A 54 -23.65 -2.99 17.47
N GLU A 55 -22.77 -3.98 17.60
CA GLU A 55 -22.91 -5.06 18.58
C GLU A 55 -22.25 -4.75 19.92
N ASN A 56 -21.05 -4.16 19.88
CA ASN A 56 -20.19 -4.04 21.06
C ASN A 56 -20.02 -2.59 21.55
N TYR A 57 -20.51 -1.61 20.79
CA TYR A 57 -20.31 -0.18 21.03
C TYR A 57 -18.83 0.19 21.24
N ASN A 58 -17.91 -0.59 20.67
CA ASN A 58 -16.47 -0.42 20.81
C ASN A 58 -15.73 -0.95 19.57
N ILE A 59 -14.48 -0.53 19.41
CA ILE A 59 -13.61 -0.91 18.27
C ILE A 59 -12.24 -1.42 18.75
N TRP A 60 -12.10 -1.67 20.05
CA TRP A 60 -10.83 -1.96 20.73
C TRP A 60 -10.63 -3.45 20.94
N PHE A 61 -10.55 -4.19 19.83
CA PHE A 61 -10.23 -5.62 19.83
C PHE A 61 -8.77 -5.81 19.38
N SER A 62 -7.88 -6.11 20.32
CA SER A 62 -6.43 -6.23 20.07
C SER A 62 -6.12 -7.30 19.02
N GLU A 63 -6.69 -8.49 19.16
CA GLU A 63 -6.46 -9.62 18.25
C GLU A 63 -6.95 -9.33 16.83
N ALA A 64 -8.16 -8.78 16.70
CA ALA A 64 -8.74 -8.45 15.40
C ALA A 64 -7.97 -7.33 14.68
N ARG A 65 -7.17 -6.56 15.42
CA ARG A 65 -6.38 -5.43 14.91
C ARG A 65 -4.90 -5.75 14.78
N SER A 66 -4.43 -6.96 15.09
CA SER A 66 -3.03 -7.33 14.89
C SER A 66 -2.77 -7.66 13.42
N VAL A 67 -1.78 -7.00 12.83
CA VAL A 67 -1.34 -7.28 11.44
C VAL A 67 -0.94 -8.75 11.27
N LEU A 68 -0.18 -9.30 12.23
CA LEU A 68 0.30 -10.68 12.16
C LEU A 68 -0.84 -11.69 12.22
N VAL A 69 -1.78 -11.51 13.17
CA VAL A 69 -2.94 -12.39 13.30
C VAL A 69 -3.82 -12.36 12.06
N GLN A 70 -3.99 -11.18 11.45
CA GLN A 70 -4.81 -11.04 10.25
C GLN A 70 -4.11 -11.62 9.02
N TRP A 71 -2.79 -11.40 8.87
CA TRP A 71 -2.02 -12.01 7.80
C TRP A 71 -2.07 -13.54 7.86
N LEU A 72 -1.93 -14.15 9.04
CA LEU A 72 -2.06 -15.60 9.24
C LEU A 72 -3.43 -16.18 8.80
N LYS A 73 -4.46 -15.34 8.67
CA LYS A 73 -5.80 -15.73 8.21
C LYS A 73 -5.98 -15.55 6.69
N THR A 74 -4.96 -15.10 5.98
CA THR A 74 -4.98 -14.83 4.55
C THR A 74 -4.00 -15.72 3.79
N ASN A 75 -4.19 -15.84 2.47
CA ASN A 75 -3.26 -16.52 1.57
C ASN A 75 -2.31 -15.52 0.87
N LEU A 76 -1.96 -14.42 1.55
CA LEU A 76 -1.07 -13.41 1.00
C LEU A 76 0.39 -13.89 1.10
N SER A 77 0.90 -14.45 0.00
CA SER A 77 2.29 -14.94 -0.08
C SER A 77 3.07 -14.43 -1.29
N ASP A 78 2.45 -14.31 -2.46
CA ASP A 78 3.13 -13.90 -3.69
C ASP A 78 2.93 -12.39 -3.97
N PRO A 79 3.98 -11.56 -3.94
CA PRO A 79 3.89 -10.14 -4.23
C PRO A 79 3.46 -9.82 -5.67
N GLU A 80 3.85 -10.63 -6.66
CA GLU A 80 3.50 -10.42 -8.06
C GLU A 80 2.01 -10.70 -8.29
N GLU A 81 1.53 -11.84 -7.79
CA GLU A 81 0.10 -12.18 -7.84
C GLU A 81 -0.74 -11.11 -7.11
N PHE A 82 -0.26 -10.67 -5.95
CA PHE A 82 -0.92 -9.63 -5.16
C PHE A 82 -1.04 -8.29 -5.91
N LEU A 83 0.06 -7.81 -6.53
CA LEU A 83 0.04 -6.56 -7.29
C LEU A 83 -0.82 -6.67 -8.54
N LYS A 84 -0.73 -7.79 -9.28
CA LYS A 84 -1.59 -8.07 -10.43
C LYS A 84 -3.07 -8.11 -10.05
N HIS A 85 -3.39 -8.69 -8.89
CA HIS A 85 -4.78 -8.71 -8.42
C HIS A 85 -5.31 -7.30 -8.16
N ILE A 86 -4.51 -6.44 -7.52
CA ILE A 86 -4.89 -5.04 -7.24
C ILE A 86 -5.01 -4.23 -8.54
N ASP A 87 -4.10 -4.42 -9.50
CA ASP A 87 -4.17 -3.74 -10.79
C ASP A 87 -5.45 -4.11 -11.56
N ASN A 88 -5.80 -5.39 -11.59
CA ASN A 88 -6.97 -5.88 -12.34
C ASN A 88 -8.32 -5.64 -11.63
N HIS A 89 -8.36 -5.67 -10.30
CA HIS A 89 -9.61 -5.68 -9.53
C HIS A 89 -9.75 -4.50 -8.55
N GLY A 90 -8.69 -3.74 -8.33
CA GLY A 90 -8.64 -2.70 -7.31
C GLY A 90 -8.70 -3.24 -5.88
N PHE A 91 -8.94 -2.34 -4.93
CA PHE A 91 -9.13 -2.71 -3.52
C PHE A 91 -10.57 -3.14 -3.26
N ARG A 92 -10.73 -4.14 -2.39
CA ARG A 92 -12.06 -4.56 -1.92
C ARG A 92 -12.76 -3.42 -1.18
N PRO A 93 -14.10 -3.34 -1.21
CA PRO A 93 -14.85 -2.32 -0.45
C PRO A 93 -14.57 -2.31 1.05
N ASP A 94 -14.10 -3.42 1.62
CA ASP A 94 -13.76 -3.53 3.03
C ASP A 94 -12.48 -2.74 3.41
N GLU A 95 -11.61 -2.49 2.43
CA GLU A 95 -10.33 -1.80 2.60
C GLU A 95 -10.46 -0.27 2.63
N VAL A 96 -11.65 0.31 2.48
CA VAL A 96 -11.84 1.77 2.38
C VAL A 96 -11.59 2.54 3.70
N VAL A 97 -11.32 1.83 4.79
CA VAL A 97 -11.12 2.40 6.13
C VAL A 97 -9.68 2.83 6.34
N VAL A 98 -9.50 3.98 6.99
CA VAL A 98 -8.21 4.44 7.51
C VAL A 98 -8.39 4.77 8.98
N GLY A 99 -7.64 4.09 9.84
CA GLY A 99 -7.56 4.42 11.25
C GLY A 99 -6.62 5.59 11.49
N VAL A 100 -6.83 6.36 12.55
CA VAL A 100 -5.92 7.43 12.96
C VAL A 100 -5.55 7.27 14.43
N CYS A 101 -4.27 7.45 14.75
CA CYS A 101 -3.80 7.54 16.13
C CYS A 101 -2.89 8.76 16.30
N PRO A 102 -2.98 9.48 17.44
CA PRO A 102 -2.13 10.64 17.68
C PRO A 102 -0.66 10.21 17.77
N LYS A 103 0.24 11.02 17.20
CA LYS A 103 1.67 10.83 17.37
C LYS A 103 2.07 11.16 18.80
N GLU A 104 2.77 10.24 19.44
CA GLU A 104 3.33 10.48 20.76
C GLU A 104 4.58 11.37 20.69
N ARG A 105 4.90 12.04 21.81
CA ARG A 105 6.15 12.80 22.01
C ARG A 105 6.41 13.93 21.00
N GLU A 106 5.36 14.60 20.51
CA GLU A 106 5.51 15.62 19.48
C GLU A 106 5.82 17.04 19.99
N GLY A 107 5.62 17.31 21.28
CA GLY A 107 5.84 18.61 21.91
C GLY A 107 4.89 19.73 21.45
N LYS A 108 3.91 19.41 20.58
CA LYS A 108 2.88 20.32 20.09
C LYS A 108 1.59 20.18 20.89
N VAL A 109 0.82 21.26 20.96
CA VAL A 109 -0.51 21.29 21.61
C VAL A 109 -1.51 20.40 20.86
N GLU A 110 -1.48 20.46 19.53
CA GLU A 110 -2.24 19.56 18.65
C GLU A 110 -1.29 18.53 18.04
N ALA A 111 -1.53 17.25 18.35
CA ALA A 111 -0.75 16.16 17.80
C ALA A 111 -1.11 15.92 16.34
N ARG A 112 -0.10 15.70 15.49
CA ARG A 112 -0.30 15.07 14.18
C ARG A 112 -0.83 13.66 14.39
N MET A 113 -1.45 13.11 13.35
CA MET A 113 -1.97 11.75 13.36
C MET A 113 -1.08 10.83 12.53
N PHE A 114 -0.88 9.60 12.98
CA PHE A 114 -0.45 8.47 12.15
C PHE A 114 -1.68 7.84 11.49
N GLY A 115 -1.58 7.56 10.19
CA GLY A 115 -2.56 6.77 9.46
C GLY A 115 -2.29 5.28 9.64
N LEU A 116 -3.33 4.52 10.00
CA LEU A 116 -3.32 3.07 10.06
C LEU A 116 -4.13 2.55 8.88
N LEU A 117 -3.50 1.75 8.02
CA LEU A 117 -4.15 1.13 6.86
C LEU A 117 -4.57 -0.31 7.16
N THR A 118 -5.65 -0.75 6.52
CA THR A 118 -6.08 -2.15 6.45
C THR A 118 -4.99 -3.03 5.81
N LEU A 119 -5.07 -4.34 5.99
CA LEU A 119 -3.99 -5.27 5.66
C LEU A 119 -3.54 -5.17 4.19
N TYR A 120 -4.46 -5.24 3.22
CA TYR A 120 -4.08 -5.23 1.80
C TYR A 120 -3.51 -3.87 1.40
N LYS A 121 -4.11 -2.76 1.82
CA LYS A 121 -3.55 -1.42 1.58
C LYS A 121 -2.17 -1.25 2.20
N ARG A 122 -1.96 -1.77 3.41
CA ARG A 122 -0.67 -1.71 4.08
C ARG A 122 0.40 -2.48 3.30
N MET A 123 0.10 -3.71 2.89
CA MET A 123 1.03 -4.51 2.09
C MET A 123 1.32 -3.84 0.76
N TYR A 124 0.31 -3.27 0.10
CA TYR A 124 0.49 -2.52 -1.14
C TYR A 124 1.43 -1.33 -0.97
N VAL A 125 1.22 -0.49 0.05
CA VAL A 125 2.10 0.67 0.30
C VAL A 125 3.53 0.21 0.62
N ALA A 126 3.72 -0.74 1.53
CA ALA A 126 5.05 -1.22 1.89
C ALA A 126 5.79 -1.83 0.69
N LEU A 127 5.09 -2.63 -0.11
CA LEU A 127 5.65 -3.28 -1.29
C LEU A 127 6.01 -2.28 -2.38
N THR A 128 5.12 -1.33 -2.67
CA THR A 128 5.38 -0.27 -3.67
C THR A 128 6.50 0.65 -3.22
N GLU A 129 6.59 1.02 -1.93
CA GLU A 129 7.72 1.77 -1.38
C GLU A 129 9.04 1.00 -1.52
N ALA A 130 9.04 -0.31 -1.28
CA ALA A 130 10.23 -1.15 -1.46
C ALA A 130 10.66 -1.24 -2.94
N LEU A 131 9.72 -1.43 -3.87
CA LEU A 131 10.01 -1.46 -5.30
C LEU A 131 10.57 -0.11 -5.80
N ILE A 132 9.99 1.00 -5.35
CA ILE A 132 10.51 2.34 -5.65
C ILE A 132 11.93 2.46 -5.10
N SER A 133 12.15 2.15 -3.82
CA SER A 133 13.48 2.27 -3.18
C SER A 133 14.56 1.40 -3.84
N ASN A 134 14.19 0.30 -4.49
CA ASN A 134 15.14 -0.60 -5.14
C ASN A 134 15.49 -0.18 -6.58
N HIS A 135 14.62 0.59 -7.25
CA HIS A 135 14.72 0.85 -8.69
C HIS A 135 14.72 2.33 -9.10
N ILE A 136 14.33 3.25 -8.21
CA ILE A 136 14.21 4.70 -8.47
C ILE A 136 14.95 5.48 -7.38
#